data_AF-A0A172U9I9-F1
#
_entry.id   AF-A0A172U9I9-F1
#
_cell.length_a   1.000
_cell.length_b   1.000
_cell.length_c   1.000
_cell.angle_alpha   90.00
_cell.angle_beta   90.00
_cell.angle_gamma   90.00
#
_symmetry.space_group_name_H-M   'P 1'
#
loop_
_entity.id
_entity.type
_entity.pdbx_description
1 polymer ?
#
loop_
_entity_poly.entity_id
_entity_poly.type
_entity_poly.pdbx_seq_one_letter_code
_entity_poly.pdbx_strand_id
1 'polypeptide(L)' 'MDKKLLDILACPLCKSSLIYDKDKQELICKADKLAFPVRDGIPVMLEDEARELSFEEAEALRK' A
#
# COMPACT_ATOMS: atom_id res chain seq x y z
N MET A 1 -13.09 -4.42 12.05
CA MET A 1 -12.67 -4.54 10.63
C MET A 1 -12.14 -5.94 10.41
N ASP A 2 -12.91 -6.75 9.68
CA ASP A 2 -12.68 -8.17 9.44
C ASP A 2 -11.44 -8.43 8.57
N LYS A 3 -10.55 -9.31 9.06
CA LYS A 3 -9.31 -9.73 8.38
C LYS A 3 -9.51 -10.27 6.95
N LYS A 4 -10.73 -10.69 6.59
CA LYS A 4 -11.07 -11.25 5.28
C LYS A 4 -11.24 -10.22 4.15
N LEU A 5 -11.46 -8.94 4.46
CA LEU A 5 -11.59 -7.89 3.43
C LEU A 5 -10.22 -7.35 2.96
N LEU A 6 -9.20 -7.38 3.81
CA LEU A 6 -7.83 -6.99 3.47
C LEU A 6 -7.14 -7.99 2.52
N ASP A 7 -7.56 -9.26 2.53
CA ASP A 7 -7.07 -10.30 1.61
C ASP A 7 -7.50 -10.07 0.14
N ILE A 8 -8.49 -9.22 -0.10
CA ILE A 8 -9.02 -8.91 -1.44
C ILE A 8 -8.26 -7.73 -2.08
N LEU A 9 -7.60 -6.89 -1.28
CA LEU A 9 -6.94 -5.68 -1.77
C LEU A 9 -5.54 -6.01 -2.29
N ALA A 10 -5.45 -6.18 -3.60
CA ALA A 10 -4.20 -6.32 -4.33
C ALA A 10 -3.81 -4.99 -5.01
N CYS A 11 -2.52 -4.82 -5.29
CA CYS A 11 -2.03 -3.66 -6.03
C CYS A 11 -2.77 -3.52 -7.37
N PRO A 12 -3.26 -2.32 -7.76
CA PRO A 12 -3.93 -2.13 -9.05
C PRO A 12 -3.03 -2.46 -10.24
N LEU A 13 -1.71 -2.28 -10.11
CA LEU A 13 -0.71 -2.46 -11.17
C LEU A 13 -0.25 -3.91 -11.31
N CYS A 14 0.43 -4.43 -10.28
CA CYS A 14 1.05 -5.76 -10.34
C CYS A 14 0.22 -6.90 -9.71
N LYS A 15 -0.93 -6.58 -9.09
CA LYS A 15 -1.78 -7.54 -8.35
C LYS A 15 -1.10 -8.24 -7.17
N SER A 16 0.05 -7.74 -6.70
CA SER A 16 0.68 -8.27 -5.48
C SER A 16 -0.09 -7.88 -4.22
N SER A 17 0.20 -8.55 -3.12
CA SER A 17 -0.32 -8.17 -1.80
C SER A 17 0.12 -6.76 -1.40
N LEU A 18 -0.76 -6.04 -0.73
CA LEU A 18 -0.51 -4.72 -0.16
C LEU A 18 -0.31 -4.81 1.36
N ILE A 19 0.55 -3.96 1.88
CA ILE A 19 0.80 -3.84 3.32
C ILE A 19 0.14 -2.55 3.81
N TYR A 20 -0.74 -2.66 4.78
CA TYR A 20 -1.37 -1.48 5.37
C TYR A 20 -0.49 -0.87 6.46
N ASP A 21 0.01 0.33 6.19
CA ASP A 21 0.68 1.20 7.15
C ASP A 21 -0.38 2.03 7.89
N LYS A 22 -0.59 1.71 9.17
CA LYS A 22 -1.58 2.38 10.01
C LYS A 22 -1.12 3.75 10.47
N ASP A 23 0.17 3.96 10.64
CA ASP A 23 0.75 5.21 11.10
C ASP A 23 0.61 6.29 10.03
N LYS A 24 0.82 5.91 8.76
CA LYS A 24 0.70 6.82 7.61
C LYS A 24 -0.66 6.79 6.92
N GLN A 25 -1.52 5.81 7.26
CA GLN A 25 -2.77 5.54 6.55
C GLN A 25 -2.52 5.29 5.05
N GLU A 26 -1.65 4.33 4.73
CA GLU A 26 -1.24 4.04 3.34
C GLU A 26 -1.24 2.52 3.07
N LEU A 27 -1.50 2.14 1.82
CA LEU A 27 -1.32 0.78 1.33
C LEU A 27 -0.04 0.71 0.51
N ILE A 28 0.92 -0.07 0.98
CA ILE A 28 2.25 -0.17 0.40
C ILE A 28 2.36 -1.40 -0.48
N CYS A 29 2.75 -1.20 -1.74
CA CYS A 29 3.14 -2.24 -2.68
C CYS A 29 4.66 -2.41 -2.69
N LYS A 30 5.16 -3.56 -2.23
CA LYS A 30 6.60 -3.88 -2.24
C LYS A 30 7.15 -4.11 -3.65
N ALA A 31 6.34 -4.64 -4.57
CA ALA A 31 6.77 -5.00 -5.91
C ALA A 31 7.04 -3.74 -6.75
N ASP A 32 6.09 -2.80 -6.72
CA ASP A 32 6.18 -1.54 -7.47
C ASP A 32 6.89 -0.44 -6.68
N LYS A 33 7.16 -0.66 -5.38
CA LYS A 33 7.71 0.34 -4.43
C LYS A 33 6.85 1.61 -4.39
N LEU A 34 5.54 1.43 -4.35
CA LEU A 34 4.56 2.50 -4.29
C LEU A 34 3.76 2.45 -2.99
N ALA A 35 3.34 3.61 -2.49
CA ALA A 35 2.41 3.77 -1.40
C ALA A 35 1.17 4.51 -1.87
N PHE A 36 0.01 3.87 -1.72
CA PHE A 36 -1.30 4.42 -2.06
C PHE A 36 -1.95 5.01 -0.80
N PRO A 37 -2.36 6.28 -0.80
CA PRO A 37 -2.94 6.89 0.39
C PRO A 37 -4.34 6.37 0.69
N VAL A 38 -4.70 6.33 1.97
CA VAL A 38 -6.06 6.04 2.44
C VAL A 38 -6.66 7.33 2.98
N ARG A 39 -7.72 7.83 2.33
CA ARG A 39 -8.42 9.06 2.71
C ARG A 39 -9.82 8.69 3.18
N ASP A 40 -10.20 9.12 4.38
CA ASP A 40 -11.50 8.81 4.99
C ASP A 40 -11.82 7.30 5.08
N GLY A 41 -10.78 6.47 5.23
CA GLY A 41 -10.91 5.00 5.24
C GLY A 41 -11.08 4.37 3.86
N ILE A 42 -10.99 5.15 2.78
CA ILE A 42 -11.08 4.71 1.38
C ILE A 42 -9.68 4.72 0.76
N PRO A 43 -9.17 3.57 0.28
CA PRO A 43 -7.91 3.52 -0.46
C PRO A 43 -7.98 4.23 -1.81
N VAL A 44 -7.08 5.16 -2.05
CA VAL A 44 -6.90 5.83 -3.34
C VAL A 44 -5.93 5.02 -4.18
N MET A 45 -6.44 4.08 -4.96
CA MET A 45 -5.67 3.17 -5.82
C MET A 45 -5.37 3.76 -7.21
N LEU A 46 -5.00 5.05 -7.26
CA LEU A 46 -4.62 5.74 -8.49
C LEU A 46 -3.09 5.85 -8.54
N GLU A 47 -2.49 5.54 -9.70
CA GLU A 47 -1.04 5.62 -9.88
C GLU A 47 -0.50 7.05 -9.68
N ASP A 48 -1.23 8.05 -10.17
CA ASP A 48 -0.85 9.47 -10.05
C ASP A 48 -0.87 9.98 -8.59
N GLU A 49 -1.70 9.38 -7.75
CA GLU A 49 -1.78 9.71 -6.32
C GLU A 49 -0.86 8.82 -5.47
N ALA A 50 -0.26 7.79 -6.07
CA ALA A 50 0.67 6.92 -5.39
C ALA A 50 2.02 7.62 -5.28
N ARG A 51 2.60 7.59 -4.08
CA ARG A 51 3.97 8.08 -3.88
C ARG A 51 4.97 6.94 -3.98
N GLU A 52 6.16 7.23 -4.47
CA GLU A 52 7.28 6.29 -4.42
C GLU A 52 7.75 6.11 -2.96
N LEU A 53 8.10 4.88 -2.61
CA LEU A 53 8.72 4.56 -1.33
C LEU A 53 10.17 5.05 -1.33
N SER A 54 10.59 5.64 -0.21
CA SER A 54 12.01 5.94 -0.02
C SER A 54 12.82 4.64 0.12
N PHE A 55 14.14 4.75 -0.07
CA PHE A 55 15.04 3.62 0.12
C PHE A 55 14.92 3.01 1.53
N GLU A 56 14.82 3.86 2.55
CA GLU A 56 14.67 3.46 3.95
C GLU A 56 13.35 2.70 4.20
N GLU A 57 12.25 3.18 3.60
CA GLU A 57 10.94 2.51 3.71
C GLU A 57 10.95 1.14 3.02
N ALA A 58 11.54 1.08 1.82
CA ALA A 58 11.66 -0.17 1.07
C ALA A 58 12.55 -1.19 1.80
N GLU A 59 13.60 -0.74 2.50
CA GLU A 59 14.48 -1.60 3.29
C GLU A 59 13.79 -2.10 4.58
N ALA A 60 13.09 -1.22 5.30
CA ALA A 60 12.36 -1.58 6.52
C ALA A 60 11.34 -2.69 6.28
N LEU A 61 10.76 -2.73 5.08
CA LEU A 61 9.78 -3.72 4.67
C LEU A 61 10.39 -5.07 4.24
N ARG A 62 11.70 -5.20 4.05
CA ARG A 62 12.35 -6.46 3.64
C ARG A 62 12.63 -7.43 4.81
N LYS A 63 12.58 -6.94 6.05
CA LYS A 63 12.71 -7.78 7.25
C LYS A 63 11.43 -8.57 7.53
#